data_AF-A0A7W6ULB4-F1
#
_entry.id   AF-A0A7W6ULB4-F1
#
_cell.length_a   1.000
_cell.length_b   1.000
_cell.length_c   1.000
_cell.angle_alpha   90.00
_cell.angle_beta   90.00
_cell.angle_gamma   90.00
#
_symmetry.space_group_name_H-M   'P 1'
#
loop_
_entity.id
_entity.type
_entity.pdbx_description
1 polymer ?
#
loop_
_entity_poly.entity_id
_entity_poly.type
_entity_poly.pdbx_seq_one_letter_code
_entity_poly.pdbx_strand_id
1 'polypeptide(L)'
;MKVILVIVLTALAVPCEADMLGTASKYKSMHERSISFLSINPRRVSWCGAFLAFVAKRSSRQPPPNPNMAASWRKFGKPVGVRSARRGDVVVIRTGRRFHVSLFDHIDQRRQYVYLFGGNQSNRVQLSRYRASSVVAVRR
;
A
#
# COMPACT_ATOMS: atom_id res chain seq x y z
N MET A 1 53.48 -22.39 1.28
CA MET A 1 52.53 -21.84 0.29
C MET A 1 51.29 -21.37 1.04
N LYS A 2 51.03 -20.06 1.13
CA LYS A 2 49.89 -19.50 1.89
C LYS A 2 48.71 -19.31 0.94
N VAL A 3 47.66 -20.10 1.13
CA VAL A 3 46.39 -19.94 0.41
C VAL A 3 45.62 -18.81 1.06
N ILE A 4 45.49 -17.69 0.36
CA ILE A 4 44.66 -16.56 0.80
C ILE A 4 43.24 -16.82 0.29
N LEU A 5 42.35 -17.18 1.21
CA LEU A 5 40.92 -17.33 0.95
C LEU A 5 40.30 -15.92 0.83
N VAL A 6 40.07 -15.45 -0.40
CA VAL A 6 39.34 -14.21 -0.65
C VAL A 6 37.85 -14.49 -0.54
N ILE A 7 37.27 -14.18 0.62
CA ILE A 7 35.82 -14.18 0.81
C ILE A 7 35.28 -12.93 0.12
N VAL A 8 34.79 -13.10 -1.12
CA VAL A 8 34.07 -12.05 -1.83
C VAL A 8 32.67 -11.94 -1.20
N LEU A 9 32.54 -11.03 -0.23
CA LEU A 9 31.25 -10.66 0.34
C LEU A 9 30.48 -9.84 -0.71
N THR A 10 29.72 -10.52 -1.56
CA THR A 10 28.78 -9.85 -2.46
C THR A 10 27.64 -9.28 -1.61
N ALA A 11 27.76 -8.01 -1.25
CA ALA A 11 26.63 -7.22 -0.78
C ALA A 11 25.64 -7.14 -1.94
N LEU A 12 24.62 -8.02 -1.93
CA LEU A 12 23.43 -7.83 -2.73
C LEU A 12 22.82 -6.51 -2.26
N ALA A 13 23.13 -5.42 -2.98
CA ALA A 13 22.37 -4.20 -2.87
C ALA A 13 20.92 -4.59 -3.16
N VAL A 14 20.12 -4.71 -2.10
CA VAL A 14 18.67 -4.78 -2.24
C VAL A 14 18.35 -3.52 -3.02
N PRO A 15 17.85 -3.61 -4.26
CA PRO A 15 17.41 -2.40 -4.94
C PRO A 15 16.52 -1.69 -3.95
N CYS A 16 16.74 -0.39 -3.76
CA CYS A 16 15.85 0.49 -3.00
C CYS A 16 14.50 0.44 -3.72
N GLU A 17 13.76 -0.64 -3.50
CA GLU A 17 12.45 -0.88 -4.06
C GLU A 17 11.61 0.16 -3.38
N ALA A 18 11.15 1.11 -4.17
CA ALA A 18 10.72 2.37 -3.63
C ALA A 18 9.60 2.15 -2.60
N ASP A 19 9.92 2.48 -1.35
CA ASP A 19 9.10 2.06 -0.21
C ASP A 19 7.87 2.95 -0.10
N MET A 20 6.78 2.49 -0.71
CA MET A 20 5.48 3.12 -0.63
C MET A 20 4.98 3.19 0.81
N LEU A 21 5.29 2.20 1.65
CA LEU A 21 4.81 2.18 3.04
C LEU A 21 5.59 3.17 3.90
N GLY A 22 6.91 3.23 3.78
CA GLY A 22 7.73 4.27 4.42
C GLY A 22 7.32 5.67 3.97
N THR A 23 7.03 5.84 2.68
CA THR A 23 6.52 7.12 2.15
C THR A 23 5.15 7.48 2.74
N ALA A 24 4.21 6.54 2.78
CA ALA A 24 2.88 6.76 3.37
C ALA A 24 2.97 7.04 4.87
N SER A 25 3.89 6.38 5.59
CA SER A 25 4.04 6.48 7.04
C SER A 25 4.41 7.89 7.51
N LYS A 26 5.05 8.69 6.66
CA LYS A 26 5.31 10.12 6.91
C LYS A 26 4.04 10.95 7.11
N TYR A 27 2.89 10.44 6.66
CA TYR A 27 1.59 11.08 6.75
C TYR A 27 0.70 10.47 7.83
N LYS A 28 1.24 9.60 8.70
CA LYS A 28 0.47 8.97 9.78
C LYS A 28 -0.27 10.03 10.60
N SER A 29 -1.54 9.74 10.92
CA SER A 29 -2.48 10.61 11.64
C SER A 29 -2.98 11.83 10.86
N MET A 30 -2.55 12.04 9.62
CA MET A 30 -3.08 13.12 8.76
C MET A 30 -4.59 12.96 8.59
N HIS A 31 -5.33 14.02 8.90
CA HIS A 31 -6.79 14.05 8.81
C HIS A 31 -7.24 14.54 7.43
N GLU A 32 -8.46 14.17 7.02
CA GLU A 32 -9.05 14.61 5.75
C GLU A 32 -9.10 16.14 5.56
N ARG A 33 -9.02 16.93 6.66
CA ARG A 33 -8.99 18.39 6.61
C ARG A 33 -7.67 18.95 6.05
N SER A 34 -6.62 18.13 6.04
CA SER A 34 -5.27 18.51 5.62
C SER A 34 -4.91 18.01 4.22
N ILE A 35 -5.89 17.48 3.46
CA ILE A 35 -5.63 16.83 2.16
C ILE A 35 -5.89 17.74 0.95
N SER A 36 -5.94 19.06 1.12
CA SER A 36 -6.18 20.01 0.02
C SER A 36 -5.23 19.78 -1.17
N PHE A 37 -3.99 19.35 -0.90
CA PHE A 37 -3.00 18.97 -1.91
C PHE A 37 -3.41 17.81 -2.83
N LEU A 38 -4.41 16.99 -2.45
CA LEU A 38 -4.97 15.94 -3.29
C LEU A 38 -6.00 16.46 -4.31
N SER A 39 -6.37 17.75 -4.25
CA SER A 39 -7.38 18.37 -5.13
C SER A 39 -8.72 17.63 -5.16
N ILE A 40 -9.13 17.12 -3.99
CA ILE A 40 -10.34 16.31 -3.80
C ILE A 40 -11.14 16.86 -2.63
N ASN A 41 -12.47 16.86 -2.75
CA ASN A 41 -13.36 17.14 -1.62
C ASN A 41 -13.63 15.85 -0.80
N PRO A 42 -13.01 15.69 0.39
CA PRO A 42 -13.15 14.47 1.20
C PRO A 42 -14.58 14.19 1.67
N ARG A 43 -15.44 15.22 1.74
CA ARG A 43 -16.85 15.06 2.16
C ARG A 43 -17.72 14.42 1.08
N ARG A 44 -17.26 14.41 -0.18
CA ARG A 44 -18.04 13.93 -1.32
C ARG A 44 -17.49 12.65 -1.93
N VAL A 45 -16.18 12.42 -1.83
CA VAL A 45 -15.53 11.27 -2.45
C VAL A 45 -14.51 10.61 -1.54
N SER A 46 -14.40 9.29 -1.62
CA SER A 46 -13.37 8.53 -0.93
C SER A 46 -11.98 8.90 -1.45
N TRP A 47 -11.05 9.23 -0.56
CA TRP A 47 -9.72 9.71 -0.94
C TRP A 47 -8.59 8.66 -0.78
N CYS A 48 -8.93 7.39 -0.48
CA CYS A 48 -7.94 6.31 -0.36
C CYS A 48 -7.09 6.11 -1.62
N GLY A 49 -7.72 6.06 -2.80
CA GLY A 49 -7.02 5.89 -4.08
C GLY A 49 -6.16 7.10 -4.45
N ALA A 50 -6.65 8.32 -4.18
CA ALA A 50 -5.91 9.54 -4.45
C ALA A 50 -4.68 9.69 -3.55
N PHE A 51 -4.83 9.39 -2.26
CA PHE A 51 -3.70 9.34 -1.34
C PHE A 51 -2.67 8.30 -1.78
N LEU A 52 -3.12 7.11 -2.16
CA LEU A 52 -2.19 6.08 -2.64
C LEU A 52 -1.52 6.46 -3.96
N ALA A 53 -2.20 7.20 -4.84
CA ALA A 53 -1.63 7.73 -6.08
C ALA A 53 -0.50 8.73 -5.78
N PHE A 54 -0.75 9.61 -4.81
CA PHE A 54 0.23 10.56 -4.31
C PHE A 54 1.44 9.85 -3.69
N VAL A 55 1.22 8.84 -2.85
CA VAL A 55 2.29 8.01 -2.28
C VAL A 55 3.09 7.31 -3.38
N ALA A 56 2.42 6.63 -4.32
CA ALA A 56 3.07 5.94 -5.43
C ALA A 56 3.98 6.87 -6.22
N LYS A 57 3.49 8.07 -6.60
CA LYS A 57 4.30 9.07 -7.32
C LYS A 57 5.53 9.52 -6.51
N ARG A 58 5.38 9.75 -5.21
CA ARG A 58 6.51 10.12 -4.32
C ARG A 58 7.51 8.98 -4.12
N SER A 59 7.09 7.75 -4.31
CA SER A 59 7.94 6.58 -4.35
C SER A 59 8.34 6.21 -5.78
N SER A 60 8.28 7.09 -6.78
CA SER A 60 8.70 6.75 -8.16
C SER A 60 7.98 5.51 -8.75
N ARG A 61 6.74 5.25 -8.31
CA ARG A 61 5.86 4.18 -8.81
C ARG A 61 4.76 4.78 -9.67
N GLN A 62 4.38 4.10 -10.74
CA GLN A 62 3.31 4.55 -11.61
C GLN A 62 1.94 4.08 -11.06
N PRO A 63 1.01 5.00 -10.71
CA PRO A 63 -0.35 4.62 -10.36
C PRO A 63 -1.08 4.03 -11.58
N PRO A 64 -2.13 3.22 -11.38
CA PRO A 64 -2.98 2.76 -12.49
C PRO A 64 -3.75 3.94 -13.11
N PRO A 65 -4.30 3.77 -14.33
CA PRO A 65 -5.30 4.69 -14.87
C PRO A 65 -6.48 4.87 -13.90
N ASN A 66 -7.01 6.09 -13.79
CA ASN A 66 -8.07 6.46 -12.84
C ASN A 66 -7.77 6.08 -11.39
N PRO A 67 -6.64 6.54 -10.81
CA PRO A 67 -6.16 6.04 -9.52
C PRO A 67 -7.00 6.50 -8.32
N ASN A 68 -7.89 7.49 -8.50
CA ASN A 68 -8.87 7.87 -7.46
C ASN A 68 -9.88 6.74 -7.19
N MET A 69 -10.13 5.87 -8.17
CA MET A 69 -11.00 4.71 -8.02
C MET A 69 -10.22 3.53 -7.43
N ALA A 70 -10.55 3.13 -6.19
CA ALA A 70 -9.87 2.02 -5.52
C ALA A 70 -9.86 0.71 -6.33
N ALA A 71 -10.93 0.43 -7.10
CA ALA A 71 -11.02 -0.75 -7.95
C ALA A 71 -9.96 -0.78 -9.08
N SER A 72 -9.47 0.37 -9.54
CA SER A 72 -8.44 0.48 -10.59
C SER A 72 -7.08 -0.04 -10.13
N TRP A 73 -6.81 -0.02 -8.82
CA TRP A 73 -5.57 -0.53 -8.24
C TRP A 73 -5.37 -2.03 -8.37
N ARG A 74 -6.40 -2.77 -8.80
CA ARG A 74 -6.23 -4.15 -9.28
C ARG A 74 -5.39 -4.25 -10.55
N LYS A 75 -5.03 -3.13 -11.20
CA LYS A 75 -4.14 -3.08 -12.37
C LYS A 75 -2.74 -2.54 -12.04
N PHE A 76 -2.47 -2.24 -10.76
CA PHE A 76 -1.16 -1.77 -10.33
C PHE A 76 -0.15 -2.93 -10.38
N GLY A 77 1.04 -2.69 -10.94
CA GLY A 77 2.14 -3.66 -10.95
C GLY A 77 1.74 -5.07 -11.38
N LYS A 78 2.36 -6.07 -10.75
CA LYS A 78 2.12 -7.49 -10.96
C LYS A 78 1.19 -8.07 -9.89
N PRO A 79 0.35 -9.07 -10.22
CA PRO A 79 -0.46 -9.79 -9.24
C PRO A 79 0.42 -10.55 -8.24
N VAL A 80 0.02 -10.53 -6.97
CA VAL A 80 0.64 -11.31 -5.89
C VAL A 80 -0.44 -12.18 -5.25
N GLY A 81 -0.11 -13.43 -4.93
CA GLY A 81 -1.01 -14.30 -4.17
C GLY A 81 -1.18 -13.78 -2.74
N VAL A 82 -2.39 -13.87 -2.17
CA VAL A 82 -2.70 -13.31 -0.84
C VAL A 82 -1.76 -13.86 0.26
N ARG A 83 -1.38 -15.14 0.17
CA ARG A 83 -0.44 -15.78 1.11
C ARG A 83 1.01 -15.32 0.95
N SER A 84 1.34 -14.71 -0.17
CA SER A 84 2.67 -14.19 -0.51
C SER A 84 2.74 -12.66 -0.39
N ALA A 85 1.70 -12.03 0.17
CA ALA A 85 1.66 -10.61 0.42
C ALA A 85 2.83 -10.21 1.33
N ARG A 86 3.55 -9.16 0.93
CA ARG A 86 4.63 -8.56 1.71
C ARG A 86 4.23 -7.16 2.15
N ARG A 87 4.83 -6.71 3.25
CA ARG A 87 4.66 -5.36 3.77
C ARG A 87 4.94 -4.34 2.65
N GLY A 88 4.01 -3.43 2.41
CA GLY A 88 4.06 -2.44 1.33
C GLY A 88 3.37 -2.85 0.02
N ASP A 89 2.88 -4.09 -0.12
CA ASP A 89 2.06 -4.45 -1.27
C ASP A 89 0.76 -3.64 -1.30
N VAL A 90 0.29 -3.30 -2.49
CA VAL A 90 -1.02 -2.68 -2.65
C VAL A 90 -2.10 -3.73 -2.49
N VAL A 91 -3.04 -3.48 -1.57
CA VAL A 91 -4.19 -4.34 -1.32
C VAL A 91 -5.47 -3.61 -1.68
N VAL A 92 -6.30 -4.26 -2.49
CA VAL A 92 -7.67 -3.82 -2.76
C VAL A 92 -8.62 -4.73 -2.00
N ILE A 93 -9.50 -4.13 -1.22
CA ILE A 93 -10.60 -4.83 -0.55
C ILE A 93 -11.95 -4.39 -1.11
N ARG A 94 -12.97 -5.23 -0.92
CA ARG A 94 -14.34 -4.94 -1.30
C ARG A 94 -15.29 -5.24 -0.13
N THR A 95 -16.12 -4.24 0.22
CA THR A 95 -17.20 -4.37 1.19
C THR A 95 -18.51 -3.99 0.51
N GLY A 96 -19.36 -4.99 0.23
CA GLY A 96 -20.56 -4.81 -0.58
C GLY A 96 -20.23 -4.28 -1.99
N ARG A 97 -20.75 -3.10 -2.33
CA ARG A 97 -20.49 -2.42 -3.62
C ARG A 97 -19.29 -1.47 -3.59
N ARG A 98 -18.67 -1.24 -2.43
CA ARG A 98 -17.58 -0.29 -2.26
C ARG A 98 -16.22 -0.99 -2.29
N PHE A 99 -15.25 -0.33 -2.91
CA PHE A 99 -13.85 -0.76 -2.90
C PHE A 99 -13.02 0.20 -2.05
N HIS A 100 -11.96 -0.33 -1.44
CA HIS A 100 -10.97 0.45 -0.71
C HIS A 100 -9.57 -0.07 -1.07
N VAL A 101 -8.59 0.83 -1.12
CA VAL A 101 -7.20 0.49 -1.43
C VAL A 101 -6.28 1.07 -0.37
N SER A 102 -5.33 0.26 0.08
CA SER A 102 -4.33 0.61 1.08
C SER A 102 -3.09 -0.27 0.90
N LEU A 103 -2.04 -0.03 1.68
CA LEU A 103 -0.82 -0.81 1.70
C LEU A 103 -0.92 -1.93 2.73
N PHE A 104 -0.44 -3.12 2.40
CA PHE A 104 -0.36 -4.25 3.31
C PHE A 104 0.65 -3.96 4.42
N ASP A 105 0.26 -4.17 5.67
CA ASP A 105 1.15 -4.09 6.82
C ASP A 105 1.51 -5.49 7.34
N HIS A 106 0.48 -6.25 7.75
CA HIS A 106 0.57 -7.65 8.18
C HIS A 106 -0.81 -8.33 8.14
N ILE A 107 -0.83 -9.65 8.41
CA ILE A 107 -2.05 -10.45 8.53
C ILE A 107 -2.06 -11.17 9.87
N ASP A 108 -3.19 -11.10 10.58
CA ASP A 108 -3.50 -11.99 11.70
C ASP A 108 -4.28 -13.19 11.16
N GLN A 109 -3.56 -14.28 10.93
CA GLN A 109 -4.13 -15.52 10.38
C GLN A 109 -5.10 -16.19 11.36
N ARG A 110 -4.88 -16.06 12.67
CA ARG A 110 -5.76 -16.70 13.66
C ARG A 110 -7.13 -16.02 13.70
N ARG A 111 -7.14 -14.69 13.65
CA ARG A 111 -8.38 -13.89 13.72
C ARG A 111 -8.97 -13.57 12.35
N GLN A 112 -8.29 -13.98 11.27
CA GLN A 112 -8.72 -13.76 9.88
C GLN A 112 -8.87 -12.27 9.54
N TYR A 113 -7.90 -11.46 9.96
CA TYR A 113 -7.84 -10.02 9.67
C TYR A 113 -6.56 -9.65 8.94
N VAL A 114 -6.69 -8.77 7.94
CA VAL A 114 -5.57 -8.07 7.32
C VAL A 114 -5.47 -6.66 7.87
N TYR A 115 -4.25 -6.23 8.18
CA TYR A 115 -3.94 -4.88 8.63
C TYR A 115 -3.39 -4.09 7.47
N LEU A 116 -4.06 -2.98 7.16
CA LEU A 116 -3.77 -2.13 6.02
C LEU A 116 -3.49 -0.69 6.47
N PHE A 117 -2.43 -0.12 5.92
CA PHE A 117 -2.01 1.24 6.17
C PHE A 117 -2.35 2.12 4.97
N GLY A 118 -3.11 3.20 5.19
CA GLY A 118 -3.52 4.05 4.10
C GLY A 118 -4.45 5.18 4.53
N GLY A 119 -4.85 5.97 3.54
CA GLY A 119 -5.73 7.12 3.70
C GLY A 119 -7.21 6.75 3.71
N ASN A 120 -8.03 7.68 4.17
CA ASN A 120 -9.49 7.55 4.28
C ASN A 120 -9.93 6.37 5.15
N GLN A 121 -9.16 6.06 6.20
CA GLN A 121 -9.53 5.07 7.21
C GLN A 121 -9.97 5.84 8.46
N SER A 122 -11.28 5.91 8.69
CA SER A 122 -11.89 6.82 9.68
C SER A 122 -11.43 8.28 9.49
N ASN A 123 -11.47 8.75 8.25
CA ASN A 123 -11.09 10.11 7.82
C ASN A 123 -9.62 10.48 8.12
N ARG A 124 -8.74 9.48 8.28
CA ARG A 124 -7.33 9.67 8.56
C ARG A 124 -6.43 8.74 7.72
N VAL A 125 -5.15 9.08 7.69
CA VAL A 125 -4.07 8.15 7.34
C VAL A 125 -3.67 7.38 8.58
N GLN A 126 -3.93 6.08 8.62
CA GLN A 126 -3.64 5.26 9.79
C GLN A 126 -3.50 3.79 9.42
N LEU A 127 -3.23 2.94 10.39
CA LEU A 127 -3.39 1.50 10.28
C LEU A 127 -4.83 1.12 10.64
N SER A 128 -5.46 0.22 9.89
CA SER A 128 -6.79 -0.29 10.19
C SER A 128 -6.91 -1.76 9.79
N ARG A 129 -7.79 -2.49 10.47
CA ARG A 129 -7.99 -3.93 10.23
C ARG A 129 -9.25 -4.18 9.40
N TYR A 130 -9.19 -5.14 8.50
CA TYR A 130 -10.29 -5.57 7.64
C TYR A 130 -10.36 -7.09 7.59
N ARG A 131 -11.54 -7.66 7.31
CA ARG A 131 -11.69 -9.12 7.16
C ARG A 131 -10.78 -9.58 6.03
N ALA A 132 -9.99 -10.64 6.25
CA ALA A 132 -9.13 -11.21 5.21
C ALA A 132 -9.93 -11.63 3.96
N SER A 133 -11.17 -12.11 4.16
CA SER A 133 -12.11 -12.45 3.09
C SER A 133 -12.56 -11.26 2.22
N SER A 134 -12.33 -10.02 2.65
CA SER A 134 -12.64 -8.84 1.84
C SER A 134 -11.57 -8.52 0.79
N VAL A 135 -10.39 -9.14 0.87
CA VAL A 135 -9.30 -8.92 -0.09
C VAL A 135 -9.68 -9.47 -1.46
N VAL A 136 -9.64 -8.60 -2.47
CA VAL A 136 -9.95 -8.96 -3.87
C VAL A 136 -8.74 -8.85 -4.80
N ALA A 137 -7.67 -8.19 -4.37
CA ALA A 137 -6.39 -8.20 -5.07
C ALA A 137 -5.24 -7.80 -4.14
N VAL A 138 -4.07 -8.38 -4.40
CA VAL A 138 -2.77 -7.94 -3.86
C VAL A 138 -1.83 -7.68 -5.05
N ARG A 139 -1.06 -6.59 -5.01
CA ARG A 139 -0.28 -6.09 -6.13
C ARG A 139 1.08 -5.55 -5.69
N ARG A 140 2.10 -5.78 -6.53
CA ARG A 140 3.48 -5.29 -6.36
C ARG A 140 4.06 -4.85 -7.69
#